data_AF-A0A3E2YQ78-F1
#
_entry.id   AF-A0A3E2YQ78-F1
#
_cell.length_a   1.000
_cell.length_b   1.000
_cell.length_c   1.000
_cell.angle_alpha   90.00
_cell.angle_beta   90.00
_cell.angle_gamma   90.00
#
_symmetry.space_group_name_H-M   'P 1'
#
loop_
_entity.id
_entity.type
_entity.pdbx_description
1 polymer ?
#
loop_
_entity_poly.entity_id
_entity_poly.type
_entity_poly.pdbx_seq_one_letter_code
_entity_poly.pdbx_strand_id
1 'polypeptide(L)'
;MNAVYLAQDPTLADFGKDPWWLVLIKVVFAFVVAVLATLLGVWFERRVVGRMAVRPGPNQAGPFGLLQTLADGLKMAFKEDILPKAADKVVFFFAPTISVICAVTALSVVPFGPMVSIFGHHTPLQVTDVPVAVLVLLACSSMGIYGIVLGGWASGSTYPLLGGLRSSAQMISYEVAMGLSIVAVFMTAGTMSTSGIVAAQGDATRLTILGTEVPAPGWYAILLLPSFIIFFISTVGETNRAPFDLPEAESELVAGYMTEYSSLKFALFMLSEYVAMVTMSAVTTTLFLGGWRAPWPITLWEGANSGWWPMLWFFGKVIALVFVFVWLRGTLPRLRYDQFMRFGWKVLLPINLVWILVLAGLRSIEGWQTRDRLLATAVGAGVLLLATLLWPSRKPKPKPSLQEQANSRPHGSFPLPPMDLQVPPSPRTKRVVAEREPANVAAGSDSREV
;
A
#
# COMPACT_ATOMS: atom_id res chain seq x y z
N MET A 1 -42.57 -19.08 -13.42
CA MET A 1 -41.24 -18.89 -14.05
C MET A 1 -40.38 -18.08 -13.10
N ASN A 2 -39.75 -18.74 -12.12
CA ASN A 2 -38.73 -18.11 -11.28
C ASN A 2 -37.41 -18.26 -12.04
N ALA A 3 -37.06 -17.27 -12.86
CA ALA A 3 -35.73 -17.20 -13.43
C ALA A 3 -34.74 -17.09 -12.26
N VAL A 4 -33.97 -18.16 -12.02
CA VAL A 4 -32.76 -18.07 -11.22
C VAL A 4 -31.86 -17.14 -12.02
N TYR A 5 -31.86 -15.86 -11.67
CA TYR A 5 -30.99 -14.87 -12.30
C TYR A 5 -29.55 -15.23 -11.92
N LEU A 6 -28.85 -15.84 -12.87
CA LEU A 6 -27.39 -15.95 -12.82
C LEU A 6 -26.83 -14.53 -12.63
N ALA A 7 -25.83 -14.39 -11.77
CA ALA A 7 -25.22 -13.09 -11.48
C ALA A 7 -24.70 -12.45 -12.78
N GLN A 8 -25.39 -11.40 -13.22
CA GLN A 8 -24.99 -10.64 -14.39
C GLN A 8 -23.81 -9.74 -14.02
N ASP A 9 -22.74 -9.82 -14.81
CA ASP A 9 -21.59 -8.95 -14.67
C ASP A 9 -22.00 -7.49 -15.00
N PRO A 10 -21.72 -6.52 -14.12
CA PRO A 10 -22.15 -5.14 -14.32
C PRO A 10 -21.32 -4.47 -15.41
N THR A 11 -22.00 -3.79 -16.33
CA THR A 11 -21.38 -3.06 -17.44
C THR A 11 -21.30 -1.56 -17.15
N LEU A 12 -20.41 -0.84 -17.83
CA LEU A 12 -20.29 0.62 -17.69
C LEU A 12 -21.61 1.37 -17.96
N ALA A 13 -22.47 0.81 -18.81
CA ALA A 13 -23.76 1.39 -19.17
C ALA A 13 -24.82 1.30 -18.07
N ASP A 14 -24.55 0.52 -17.01
CA ASP A 14 -25.47 0.32 -15.89
C ASP A 14 -25.28 1.39 -14.79
N PHE A 15 -24.14 2.10 -14.81
CA PHE A 15 -23.84 3.16 -13.85
C PHE A 15 -24.47 4.50 -14.29
N GLY A 16 -24.94 5.28 -13.32
CA GLY A 16 -25.54 6.61 -13.55
C GLY A 16 -27.04 6.61 -13.86
N LYS A 17 -27.68 5.44 -13.94
CA LYS A 17 -29.15 5.29 -14.11
C LYS A 17 -29.90 5.03 -12.80
N ASP A 18 -29.17 4.89 -11.70
CA ASP A 18 -29.73 4.64 -10.37
C ASP A 18 -30.45 5.89 -9.84
N PRO A 19 -31.61 5.73 -9.17
CA PRO A 19 -32.25 6.83 -8.47
C PRO A 19 -31.34 7.45 -7.40
N TRP A 20 -31.41 8.76 -7.20
CA TRP A 20 -30.55 9.50 -6.26
C TRP A 20 -30.57 8.93 -4.82
N TRP A 21 -31.74 8.46 -4.36
CA TRP A 21 -31.90 7.90 -3.02
C TRP A 21 -31.16 6.56 -2.87
N LEU A 22 -31.08 5.78 -3.94
CA LEU A 22 -30.37 4.51 -3.98
C LEU A 22 -28.86 4.75 -3.97
N VAL A 23 -28.39 5.76 -4.71
CA VAL A 23 -26.99 6.23 -4.64
C VAL A 23 -26.63 6.67 -3.22
N LEU A 24 -27.51 7.43 -2.55
CA LEU A 24 -27.27 7.84 -1.16
C LEU A 24 -27.16 6.63 -0.21
N ILE A 25 -28.03 5.62 -0.35
CA ILE A 25 -27.96 4.38 0.42
C ILE A 25 -26.63 3.67 0.18
N LYS A 26 -26.16 3.57 -1.07
CA LYS A 26 -24.87 2.97 -1.41
C LYS A 26 -23.69 3.71 -0.79
N VAL A 27 -23.71 5.05 -0.81
CA VAL A 27 -22.67 5.89 -0.20
C VAL A 27 -22.64 5.70 1.32
N VAL A 28 -23.81 5.76 1.97
CA VAL A 28 -23.92 5.54 3.43
C VAL A 28 -23.48 4.12 3.78
N PHE A 29 -23.85 3.13 2.98
CA PHE A 29 -23.42 1.75 3.15
C PHE A 29 -21.88 1.63 3.06
N ALA A 30 -21.25 2.19 2.04
CA ALA A 30 -19.79 2.17 1.89
C ALA A 30 -19.09 2.87 3.08
N PHE A 31 -19.61 4.00 3.54
CA PHE A 31 -19.10 4.71 4.71
C PHE A 31 -19.22 3.88 6.00
N VAL A 32 -20.39 3.28 6.24
CA VAL A 32 -20.63 2.42 7.40
C VAL A 32 -19.72 1.19 7.36
N VAL A 33 -19.54 0.57 6.18
CA VAL A 33 -18.60 -0.53 6.00
C VAL A 33 -17.17 -0.10 6.32
N ALA A 34 -16.72 1.07 5.86
CA ALA A 34 -15.38 1.57 6.14
C ALA A 34 -15.13 1.76 7.65
N VAL A 35 -16.09 2.38 8.36
CA VAL A 35 -16.00 2.61 9.81
C VAL A 35 -16.07 1.30 10.58
N LEU A 36 -17.00 0.41 10.26
CA LEU A 36 -17.11 -0.90 10.90
C LEU A 36 -15.89 -1.77 10.65
N ALA A 37 -15.39 -1.81 9.42
CA ALA A 37 -14.17 -2.55 9.07
C ALA A 37 -12.97 -2.02 9.86
N THR A 38 -12.90 -0.72 10.12
CA THR A 38 -11.86 -0.13 10.97
C THR A 38 -12.01 -0.55 12.43
N LEU A 39 -13.20 -0.41 13.01
CA LEU A 39 -13.46 -0.79 14.41
C LEU A 39 -13.22 -2.28 14.66
N LEU A 40 -13.64 -3.14 13.73
CA LEU A 40 -13.40 -4.58 13.79
C LEU A 40 -11.95 -4.92 13.46
N GLY A 41 -11.30 -4.18 12.55
CA GLY A 41 -9.90 -4.36 12.17
C GLY A 41 -8.94 -4.14 13.33
N VAL A 42 -9.14 -3.06 14.12
CA VAL A 42 -8.36 -2.80 15.35
C VAL A 42 -8.54 -3.92 16.37
N TRP A 43 -9.78 -4.38 16.58
CA TRP A 43 -10.07 -5.48 17.49
C TRP A 43 -9.40 -6.79 17.00
N PHE A 44 -9.52 -7.07 15.71
CA PHE A 44 -8.97 -8.24 15.06
C PHE A 44 -7.44 -8.27 15.17
N GLU A 45 -6.78 -7.16 14.88
CA GLU A 45 -5.33 -7.01 14.98
C GLU A 45 -4.84 -7.28 16.41
N ARG A 46 -5.45 -6.64 17.42
CA ARG A 46 -5.09 -6.86 18.84
C ARG A 46 -5.18 -8.33 19.24
N ARG A 47 -6.19 -9.03 18.71
CA ARG A 47 -6.45 -10.43 19.07
C ARG A 47 -5.55 -11.41 18.33
N VAL A 48 -5.24 -11.17 17.06
CA VAL A 48 -4.33 -12.01 16.27
C VAL A 48 -2.90 -11.86 16.77
N VAL A 49 -2.42 -10.63 16.97
CA VAL A 49 -1.08 -10.36 17.51
C VAL A 49 -0.95 -10.92 18.93
N GLY A 50 -1.99 -10.81 19.76
CA GLY A 50 -2.02 -11.46 21.07
C GLY A 50 -1.77 -12.96 20.98
N ARG A 51 -2.51 -13.66 20.12
CA ARG A 51 -2.34 -15.11 19.91
C ARG A 51 -0.94 -15.48 19.38
N MET A 52 -0.39 -14.70 18.45
CA MET A 52 0.98 -14.91 17.94
C MET A 52 2.03 -14.78 19.05
N ALA A 53 1.84 -13.83 19.97
CA ALA A 53 2.72 -13.61 21.12
C ALA A 53 2.38 -14.50 22.33
N VAL A 54 1.53 -15.53 22.18
CA VAL A 54 1.10 -16.44 23.26
C VAL A 54 0.53 -15.67 24.47
N ARG A 55 -0.19 -14.57 24.22
CA ARG A 55 -0.91 -13.80 25.25
C ARG A 55 -2.39 -13.65 24.87
N PRO A 56 -3.31 -13.63 25.84
CA PRO A 56 -4.71 -13.38 25.54
C PRO A 56 -4.89 -11.98 24.94
N GLY A 57 -5.73 -11.88 23.91
CA GLY A 57 -6.20 -10.59 23.39
C GLY A 57 -7.27 -9.96 24.29
N PRO A 58 -7.92 -8.88 23.83
CA PRO A 58 -9.00 -8.23 24.58
C PRO A 58 -10.15 -9.20 24.92
N ASN A 59 -10.40 -9.43 26.20
CA ASN A 59 -11.43 -10.37 26.69
C ASN A 59 -12.43 -9.75 27.71
N GLN A 60 -12.27 -8.48 28.09
CA GLN A 60 -13.02 -7.88 29.20
C GLN A 60 -14.25 -7.07 28.75
N ALA A 61 -14.09 -6.14 27.79
CA ALA A 61 -15.17 -5.26 27.36
C ALA A 61 -16.14 -5.95 26.39
N GLY A 62 -17.16 -6.60 26.94
CA GLY A 62 -18.21 -7.31 26.19
C GLY A 62 -17.80 -8.73 25.74
N PRO A 63 -18.71 -9.48 25.08
CA PRO A 63 -18.40 -10.81 24.56
C PRO A 63 -17.21 -10.70 23.61
N PHE A 64 -16.18 -11.50 23.85
CA PHE A 64 -14.96 -11.51 23.02
C PHE A 64 -14.18 -10.18 22.95
N GLY A 65 -14.46 -9.21 23.82
CA GLY A 65 -13.82 -7.89 23.83
C GLY A 65 -14.27 -6.95 22.71
N LEU A 66 -15.38 -7.24 22.03
CA LEU A 66 -15.86 -6.46 20.87
C LEU A 66 -16.23 -5.01 21.22
N LEU A 67 -16.66 -4.75 22.45
CA LEU A 67 -17.03 -3.39 22.88
C LEU A 67 -15.80 -2.51 23.17
N GLN A 68 -14.59 -3.07 23.17
CA GLN A 68 -13.37 -2.31 23.46
C GLN A 68 -13.11 -1.21 22.43
N THR A 69 -13.24 -1.50 21.14
CA THR A 69 -12.95 -0.51 20.09
C THR A 69 -14.02 0.57 20.03
N LEU A 70 -15.27 0.25 20.38
CA LEU A 70 -16.32 1.23 20.59
C LEU A 70 -16.01 2.15 21.78
N ALA A 71 -15.54 1.59 22.91
CA ALA A 71 -15.13 2.38 24.07
C ALA A 71 -13.92 3.28 23.75
N ASP A 72 -12.96 2.79 22.96
CA ASP A 72 -11.81 3.59 22.49
C ASP A 72 -12.28 4.76 21.62
N GLY A 73 -13.25 4.54 20.72
CA GLY A 73 -13.85 5.62 19.91
C GLY A 73 -14.58 6.67 20.77
N LEU A 74 -15.40 6.21 21.73
CA LEU A 74 -16.11 7.09 22.66
C LEU A 74 -15.13 7.92 23.51
N LYS A 75 -14.04 7.29 23.97
CA LYS A 75 -12.95 7.96 24.68
C LYS A 75 -12.37 9.09 23.84
N MET A 76 -12.10 8.86 22.55
CA MET A 76 -11.54 9.91 21.69
C MET A 76 -12.49 11.08 21.51
N ALA A 77 -13.81 10.86 21.47
CA ALA A 77 -14.79 11.95 21.36
C ALA A 77 -14.85 12.86 22.59
N PHE A 78 -14.67 12.32 23.80
CA PHE A 78 -14.65 13.09 25.05
C PHE A 78 -13.25 13.56 25.45
N LYS A 79 -12.21 13.13 24.75
CA LYS A 79 -10.84 13.55 25.03
C LYS A 79 -10.68 15.01 24.61
N GLU A 80 -9.96 15.77 25.43
CA GLU A 80 -9.64 17.17 25.15
C GLU A 80 -8.85 17.32 23.83
N ASP A 81 -9.35 18.17 22.94
CA ASP A 81 -8.68 18.54 21.69
C ASP A 81 -7.73 19.71 21.94
N ILE A 82 -6.43 19.45 21.83
CA ILE A 82 -5.37 20.42 22.08
C ILE A 82 -4.88 20.95 20.74
N LEU A 83 -4.77 22.28 20.62
CA LEU A 83 -4.20 22.95 19.47
C LEU A 83 -2.85 23.59 19.86
N PRO A 84 -1.71 23.15 19.31
CA PRO A 84 -0.42 23.76 19.60
C PRO A 84 -0.38 25.23 19.19
N LYS A 85 0.31 26.07 19.97
CA LYS A 85 0.40 27.52 19.68
C LYS A 85 1.17 27.85 18.40
N ALA A 86 2.15 27.01 18.05
CA ALA A 86 2.98 27.17 16.86
C ALA A 86 2.35 26.55 15.60
N ALA A 87 1.22 25.84 15.73
CA ALA A 87 0.58 25.16 14.63
C ALA A 87 -0.21 26.11 13.73
N ASP A 88 -0.21 25.84 12.43
CA ASP A 88 -1.12 26.51 11.50
C ASP A 88 -2.54 25.97 11.68
N LYS A 89 -3.46 26.83 12.13
CA LYS A 89 -4.79 26.40 12.57
C LYS A 89 -5.63 25.78 11.45
N VAL A 90 -5.50 26.31 10.22
CA VAL A 90 -6.32 25.90 9.09
C VAL A 90 -5.85 24.55 8.60
N VAL A 91 -4.55 24.43 8.30
CA VAL A 91 -3.98 23.20 7.76
C VAL A 91 -4.03 22.08 8.80
N PHE A 92 -3.81 22.38 10.09
CA PHE A 92 -3.90 21.40 11.17
C PHE A 92 -5.31 20.80 11.29
N PHE A 93 -6.37 21.57 11.03
CA PHE A 93 -7.74 21.05 11.07
C PHE A 93 -8.09 20.22 9.82
N PHE A 94 -7.70 20.70 8.63
CA PHE A 94 -8.08 20.04 7.37
C PHE A 94 -7.21 18.84 7.01
N ALA A 95 -5.96 18.76 7.48
CA ALA A 95 -5.05 17.68 7.13
C ALA A 95 -5.61 16.25 7.41
N PRO A 96 -6.12 15.92 8.62
CA PRO A 96 -6.74 14.61 8.87
C PRO A 96 -7.98 14.37 8.01
N THR A 97 -8.76 15.43 7.75
CA THR A 97 -10.00 15.35 6.97
C THR A 97 -9.72 14.98 5.51
N ILE A 98 -8.65 15.54 4.92
CA ILE A 98 -8.23 15.21 3.55
C ILE A 98 -7.90 13.71 3.44
N SER A 99 -7.11 13.16 4.37
CA SER A 99 -6.76 11.74 4.34
C SER A 99 -7.98 10.82 4.46
N VAL A 100 -8.93 11.14 5.33
CA VAL A 100 -10.18 10.35 5.48
C VAL A 100 -11.04 10.42 4.22
N ILE A 101 -11.25 11.62 3.66
CA ILE A 101 -12.06 11.80 2.45
C ILE A 101 -11.45 10.98 1.30
N CYS A 102 -10.14 11.02 1.12
CA CYS A 102 -9.46 10.27 0.07
C CYS A 102 -9.62 8.75 0.26
N ALA A 103 -9.41 8.26 1.49
CA ALA A 103 -9.53 6.83 1.80
C ALA A 103 -10.96 6.30 1.59
N VAL A 104 -11.98 7.06 2.00
CA VAL A 104 -13.38 6.67 1.79
C VAL A 104 -13.80 6.79 0.32
N THR A 105 -13.33 7.84 -0.38
CA THR A 105 -13.64 8.03 -1.81
C THR A 105 -13.09 6.88 -2.65
N ALA A 106 -11.90 6.37 -2.32
CA ALA A 106 -11.32 5.21 -3.02
C ALA A 106 -12.21 3.95 -2.92
N LEU A 107 -12.97 3.74 -1.84
CA LEU A 107 -13.91 2.62 -1.74
C LEU A 107 -15.11 2.72 -2.68
N SER A 108 -15.46 3.90 -3.18
CA SER A 108 -16.62 4.10 -4.04
C SER A 108 -16.52 3.33 -5.37
N VAL A 109 -15.30 3.11 -5.83
CA VAL A 109 -14.98 2.49 -7.12
C VAL A 109 -14.74 0.99 -6.98
N VAL A 110 -14.83 0.43 -5.77
CA VAL A 110 -14.59 -0.99 -5.54
C VAL A 110 -15.88 -1.80 -5.72
N PRO A 111 -15.89 -2.87 -6.55
CA PRO A 111 -17.06 -3.72 -6.73
C PRO A 111 -17.20 -4.73 -5.58
N PHE A 112 -18.23 -4.57 -4.74
CA PHE A 112 -18.53 -5.49 -3.63
C PHE A 112 -19.29 -6.75 -4.07
N GLY A 113 -19.91 -6.74 -5.26
CA GLY A 113 -20.70 -7.86 -5.76
C GLY A 113 -21.26 -7.62 -7.17
N PRO A 114 -22.04 -8.57 -7.71
CA PRO A 114 -22.68 -8.48 -9.02
C PRO A 114 -23.87 -7.53 -9.02
N MET A 115 -24.63 -7.53 -10.11
CA MET A 115 -25.98 -6.96 -10.16
C MET A 115 -26.90 -7.63 -9.14
N VAL A 116 -27.51 -6.81 -8.27
CA VAL A 116 -28.44 -7.27 -7.24
C VAL A 116 -29.71 -6.42 -7.24
N SER A 117 -30.84 -7.05 -6.98
CA SER A 117 -32.12 -6.36 -6.80
C SER A 117 -32.21 -5.75 -5.40
N ILE A 118 -32.26 -4.42 -5.31
CA ILE A 118 -32.48 -3.66 -4.08
C ILE A 118 -33.84 -2.95 -4.23
N PHE A 119 -34.82 -3.32 -3.40
CA PHE A 119 -36.18 -2.75 -3.41
C PHE A 119 -36.84 -2.70 -4.81
N GLY A 120 -36.64 -3.75 -5.62
CA GLY A 120 -37.20 -3.84 -6.98
C GLY A 120 -36.36 -3.17 -8.09
N HIS A 121 -35.27 -2.48 -7.74
CA HIS A 121 -34.31 -1.93 -8.70
C HIS A 121 -33.09 -2.85 -8.84
N HIS A 122 -32.73 -3.20 -10.07
CA HIS A 122 -31.49 -3.94 -10.36
C HIS A 122 -30.32 -2.96 -10.43
N THR A 123 -29.43 -3.03 -9.45
CA THR A 123 -28.29 -2.12 -9.37
C THR A 123 -27.01 -2.88 -9.06
N PRO A 124 -25.85 -2.43 -9.57
CA PRO A 124 -24.57 -3.04 -9.25
C PRO A 124 -24.23 -2.78 -7.78
N LEU A 125 -23.62 -3.75 -7.09
CA LEU A 125 -23.07 -3.57 -5.74
C LEU A 125 -21.74 -2.79 -5.76
N GLN A 126 -21.79 -1.60 -6.36
CA GLN A 126 -20.72 -0.64 -6.49
C GLN A 126 -21.35 0.76 -6.50
N VAL A 127 -20.69 1.75 -5.89
CA VAL A 127 -21.23 3.12 -5.81
C VAL A 127 -21.20 3.76 -7.19
N THR A 128 -20.03 3.73 -7.83
CA THR A 128 -19.86 4.21 -9.20
C THR A 128 -18.70 3.48 -9.87
N ASP A 129 -18.77 3.33 -11.19
CA ASP A 129 -17.63 2.93 -12.00
C ASP A 129 -17.41 3.99 -13.09
N VAL A 130 -16.16 4.20 -13.46
CA VAL A 130 -15.78 5.12 -14.54
C VAL A 130 -14.82 4.38 -15.48
N PRO A 131 -14.72 4.77 -16.77
CA PRO A 131 -13.82 4.08 -17.70
C PRO A 131 -12.36 4.02 -17.24
N VAL A 132 -11.94 4.98 -16.41
CA VAL A 132 -10.59 5.10 -15.82
C VAL A 132 -10.59 4.88 -14.30
N ALA A 133 -11.44 3.98 -13.82
CA ALA A 133 -11.68 3.71 -12.41
C ALA A 133 -10.42 3.49 -11.57
N VAL A 134 -9.48 2.71 -12.08
CA VAL A 134 -8.24 2.42 -11.35
C VAL A 134 -7.30 3.63 -11.28
N LEU A 135 -7.37 4.58 -12.23
CA LEU A 135 -6.63 5.84 -12.12
C LEU A 135 -7.21 6.76 -11.03
N VAL A 136 -8.53 6.70 -10.80
CA VAL A 136 -9.17 7.40 -9.68
C VAL A 136 -8.65 6.85 -8.34
N LEU A 137 -8.44 5.53 -8.23
CA LEU A 137 -7.84 4.92 -7.04
C LEU A 137 -6.43 5.44 -6.79
N LEU A 138 -5.59 5.49 -7.83
CA LEU A 138 -4.23 6.05 -7.73
C LEU A 138 -4.27 7.53 -7.31
N ALA A 139 -5.12 8.34 -7.93
CA ALA A 139 -5.27 9.75 -7.57
C ALA A 139 -5.73 9.96 -6.12
N CYS A 140 -6.62 9.11 -5.61
CA CYS A 140 -7.04 9.14 -4.21
C CYS A 140 -5.88 8.73 -3.28
N SER A 141 -5.06 7.75 -3.66
CA SER A 141 -3.86 7.36 -2.92
C SER A 141 -2.88 8.53 -2.81
N SER A 142 -2.52 9.15 -3.94
CA SER A 142 -1.61 10.30 -3.96
C SER A 142 -2.15 11.46 -3.13
N MET A 143 -3.46 11.74 -3.21
CA MET A 143 -4.10 12.81 -2.44
C MET A 143 -4.12 12.52 -0.93
N GLY A 144 -4.25 11.25 -0.53
CA GLY A 144 -4.17 10.82 0.86
C GLY A 144 -2.82 11.15 1.51
N ILE A 145 -1.72 11.03 0.76
CA ILE A 145 -0.35 11.37 1.18
C ILE A 145 -0.25 12.85 1.56
N TYR A 146 -0.90 13.74 0.80
CA TYR A 146 -0.86 15.18 1.11
C TYR A 146 -1.43 15.47 2.50
N GLY A 147 -2.48 14.77 2.94
CA GLY A 147 -3.02 14.94 4.29
C GLY A 147 -2.00 14.58 5.38
N ILE A 148 -1.19 13.56 5.17
CA ILE A 148 -0.13 13.15 6.11
C ILE A 148 1.00 14.19 6.16
N VAL A 149 1.46 14.67 4.99
CA VAL A 149 2.54 15.66 4.90
C VAL A 149 2.12 17.01 5.47
N LEU A 150 0.94 17.50 5.09
CA LEU A 150 0.35 18.72 5.62
C LEU A 150 0.13 18.60 7.13
N GLY A 151 -0.27 17.41 7.61
CA GLY A 151 -0.44 17.15 9.03
C GLY A 151 0.86 17.31 9.82
N GLY A 152 1.96 16.75 9.30
CA GLY A 152 3.29 16.89 9.88
C GLY A 152 3.82 18.32 9.85
N TRP A 153 3.64 19.05 8.74
CA TRP A 153 4.08 20.44 8.60
C TRP A 153 3.27 21.43 9.46
N ALA A 154 1.94 21.27 9.49
CA ALA A 154 1.04 22.17 10.22
C ALA A 154 1.21 22.09 11.73
N SER A 155 1.83 21.04 12.25
CA SER A 155 2.11 20.84 13.68
C SER A 155 3.02 21.92 14.30
N GLY A 156 3.81 22.63 13.49
CA GLY A 156 4.71 23.70 13.96
C GLY A 156 5.95 23.19 14.70
N SER A 157 6.25 21.89 14.63
CA SER A 157 7.42 21.25 15.26
C SER A 157 8.28 20.51 14.24
N THR A 158 9.59 20.48 14.45
CA THR A 158 10.54 19.84 13.52
C THR A 158 10.46 18.31 13.54
N TYR A 159 10.06 17.71 14.66
CA TYR A 159 9.96 16.26 14.80
C TYR A 159 8.82 15.66 13.96
N PRO A 160 7.56 16.14 14.04
CA PRO A 160 6.49 15.67 13.17
C PRO A 160 6.74 15.98 11.69
N LEU A 161 7.42 17.09 11.39
CA LEU A 161 7.82 17.43 10.02
C LEU A 161 8.77 16.37 9.43
N LEU A 162 9.76 15.90 10.19
CA LEU A 162 10.65 14.81 9.75
C LEU A 162 9.88 13.51 9.49
N GLY A 163 8.89 13.18 10.33
CA GLY A 163 7.99 12.04 10.12
C GLY A 163 7.17 12.17 8.82
N GLY A 164 6.56 13.33 8.59
CA GLY A 164 5.81 13.63 7.36
C GLY A 164 6.66 13.56 6.09
N LEU A 165 7.88 14.11 6.12
CA LEU A 165 8.80 14.07 4.97
C LEU A 165 9.26 12.63 4.63
N ARG A 166 9.58 11.81 5.65
CA ARG A 166 9.93 10.39 5.45
C ARG A 166 8.76 9.60 4.88
N SER A 167 7.54 9.86 5.38
CA SER A 167 6.31 9.25 4.88
C SER A 167 6.06 9.59 3.42
N SER A 168 6.18 10.87 3.05
CA SER A 168 6.02 11.32 1.66
C SER A 168 6.98 10.61 0.72
N ALA A 169 8.27 10.60 1.05
CA ALA A 169 9.29 10.01 0.20
C ALA A 169 9.08 8.49 0.02
N GLN A 170 8.66 7.80 1.09
CA GLN A 170 8.30 6.39 1.05
C GLN A 170 7.08 6.16 0.17
N MET A 171 5.94 6.77 0.48
CA MET A 171 4.67 6.48 -0.19
C MET A 171 4.78 6.78 -1.69
N ILE A 172 5.36 7.93 -2.07
CA ILE A 172 5.60 8.28 -3.49
C ILE A 172 6.46 7.22 -4.20
N SER A 173 7.52 6.71 -3.55
CA SER A 173 8.41 5.74 -4.19
C SER A 173 7.73 4.41 -4.47
N TYR A 174 6.86 3.96 -3.56
CA TYR A 174 6.13 2.71 -3.69
C TYR A 174 4.85 2.86 -4.54
N GLU A 175 4.30 4.06 -4.62
CA GLU A 175 3.21 4.40 -5.52
C GLU A 175 3.61 4.23 -6.99
N VAL A 176 4.84 4.63 -7.36
CA VAL A 176 5.36 4.39 -8.73
C VAL A 176 5.47 2.89 -9.03
N ALA A 177 5.96 2.10 -8.07
CA ALA A 177 6.07 0.65 -8.22
C ALA A 177 4.70 -0.02 -8.33
N MET A 178 3.73 0.44 -7.52
CA MET A 178 2.34 0.03 -7.58
C MET A 178 1.71 0.38 -8.94
N GLY A 179 1.84 1.62 -9.41
CA GLY A 179 1.32 2.07 -10.70
C GLY A 179 1.82 1.23 -11.87
N LEU A 180 3.12 0.93 -11.91
CA LEU A 180 3.69 0.02 -12.91
C LEU A 180 3.08 -1.38 -12.85
N SER A 181 2.84 -1.93 -11.65
CA SER A 181 2.29 -3.29 -11.53
C SER A 181 0.84 -3.41 -12.02
N ILE A 182 0.08 -2.31 -11.95
CA ILE A 182 -1.28 -2.23 -12.49
C ILE A 182 -1.27 -2.25 -14.03
N VAL A 183 -0.24 -1.72 -14.69
CA VAL A 183 -0.16 -1.71 -16.16
C VAL A 183 -0.27 -3.13 -16.73
N ALA A 184 0.36 -4.12 -16.10
CA ALA A 184 0.24 -5.51 -16.49
C ALA A 184 -1.20 -6.04 -16.44
N VAL A 185 -1.98 -5.58 -15.45
CA VAL A 185 -3.41 -5.89 -15.32
C VAL A 185 -4.21 -5.25 -16.45
N PHE A 186 -3.98 -3.97 -16.75
CA PHE A 186 -4.65 -3.27 -17.86
C PHE A 186 -4.38 -3.93 -19.20
N MET A 187 -3.11 -4.29 -19.44
CA MET A 187 -2.72 -5.01 -20.64
C MET A 187 -3.45 -6.34 -20.75
N THR A 188 -3.68 -7.04 -19.64
CA THR A 188 -4.35 -8.34 -19.64
C THR A 188 -5.86 -8.23 -19.78
N ALA A 189 -6.49 -7.32 -19.04
CA ALA A 189 -7.94 -7.13 -19.01
C ALA A 189 -8.49 -6.35 -20.22
N GLY A 190 -7.67 -5.52 -20.88
CA GLY A 190 -8.11 -4.66 -21.98
C GLY A 190 -9.00 -3.49 -21.56
N THR A 191 -9.14 -3.24 -20.25
CA THR A 191 -9.96 -2.16 -19.68
C THR A 191 -9.34 -1.63 -18.39
N MET A 192 -9.65 -0.37 -18.05
CA MET A 192 -9.25 0.28 -16.79
C MET A 192 -10.44 0.43 -15.81
N SER A 193 -11.62 -0.05 -16.20
CA SER A 193 -12.81 -0.13 -15.34
C SER A 193 -12.68 -1.29 -14.35
N THR A 194 -13.09 -1.06 -13.10
CA THR A 194 -12.96 -2.10 -12.05
C THR A 194 -13.94 -3.24 -12.24
N SER A 195 -15.18 -2.95 -12.66
CA SER A 195 -16.15 -4.00 -12.99
C SER A 195 -15.72 -4.78 -14.22
N GLY A 196 -15.20 -4.10 -15.24
CA GLY A 196 -14.67 -4.72 -16.44
C GLY A 196 -13.48 -5.64 -16.18
N ILE A 197 -12.58 -5.28 -15.25
CA ILE A 197 -11.47 -6.14 -14.82
C ILE A 197 -12.00 -7.41 -14.13
N VAL A 198 -12.98 -7.31 -13.25
CA VAL A 198 -13.57 -8.48 -12.57
C VAL A 198 -14.34 -9.38 -13.54
N ALA A 199 -15.00 -8.80 -14.56
CA ALA A 199 -15.62 -9.54 -15.64
C ALA A 199 -14.57 -10.30 -16.47
N ALA A 200 -13.49 -9.63 -16.87
CA ALA A 200 -12.40 -10.24 -17.64
C ALA A 200 -11.70 -11.39 -16.88
N GLN A 201 -11.63 -11.34 -15.55
CA GLN A 201 -11.10 -12.43 -14.72
C GLN A 201 -12.02 -13.65 -14.65
N GLY A 202 -13.29 -13.50 -15.01
CA GLY A 202 -14.27 -14.57 -15.07
C GLY A 202 -14.13 -15.51 -16.25
N ASP A 203 -13.86 -14.93 -17.40
CA ASP A 203 -13.79 -15.65 -18.68
C ASP A 203 -12.38 -16.23 -18.93
N ALA A 204 -11.37 -15.79 -18.18
CA ALA A 204 -9.98 -15.88 -18.57
C ALA A 204 -9.30 -17.27 -18.49
N THR A 205 -9.88 -18.34 -17.93
CA THR A 205 -9.14 -19.63 -17.92
C THR A 205 -10.02 -20.88 -17.82
N ARG A 206 -10.17 -21.59 -18.94
CA ARG A 206 -10.54 -23.02 -18.92
C ARG A 206 -9.24 -23.83 -19.05
N LEU A 207 -8.81 -24.51 -18.00
CA LEU A 207 -7.68 -25.44 -18.08
C LEU A 207 -8.22 -26.81 -18.46
N THR A 208 -7.91 -27.28 -19.65
CA THR A 208 -8.18 -28.66 -20.07
C THR A 208 -7.13 -29.57 -19.45
N ILE A 209 -7.43 -30.18 -18.31
CA ILE A 209 -6.59 -31.23 -17.72
C ILE A 209 -7.27 -32.57 -18.03
N LEU A 210 -6.53 -33.48 -18.70
CA LEU A 210 -6.96 -34.86 -18.99
C LEU A 210 -8.34 -34.98 -19.69
N GLY A 211 -8.65 -34.07 -20.63
CA GLY A 211 -9.89 -34.12 -21.40
C GLY A 211 -11.14 -33.60 -20.67
N THR A 212 -10.99 -33.10 -19.44
CA THR A 212 -12.05 -32.37 -18.73
C THR A 212 -11.73 -30.87 -18.69
N GLU A 213 -12.65 -30.04 -19.18
CA GLU A 213 -12.55 -28.57 -19.06
C GLU A 213 -12.84 -28.18 -17.61
N VAL A 214 -11.79 -27.92 -16.84
CA VAL A 214 -11.91 -27.45 -15.47
C VAL A 214 -11.84 -25.91 -15.51
N PRO A 215 -12.85 -25.17 -15.02
CA PRO A 215 -12.83 -23.71 -15.03
C PRO A 215 -11.81 -23.21 -14.00
N ALA A 216 -10.56 -23.03 -14.42
CA ALA A 216 -9.51 -22.57 -13.53
C ALA A 216 -9.79 -21.12 -13.10
N PRO A 217 -9.43 -20.74 -11.87
CA PRO A 217 -9.58 -19.37 -11.42
C PRO A 217 -8.73 -18.46 -12.32
N GLY A 218 -9.37 -17.56 -13.08
CA GLY A 218 -8.72 -16.51 -13.86
C GLY A 218 -8.08 -15.42 -12.99
N TRP A 219 -7.50 -15.82 -11.85
CA TRP A 219 -6.81 -14.93 -10.92
C TRP A 219 -5.55 -14.42 -11.58
N TYR A 220 -5.51 -13.11 -11.81
CA TYR A 220 -4.31 -12.46 -12.30
C TYR A 220 -3.15 -12.56 -11.29
N ALA A 221 -3.41 -12.90 -10.02
CA ALA A 221 -2.35 -13.24 -9.07
C ALA A 221 -1.45 -14.38 -9.56
N ILE A 222 -2.01 -15.39 -10.24
CA ILE A 222 -1.24 -16.54 -10.75
C ILE A 222 -0.61 -16.19 -12.09
N LEU A 223 -1.38 -15.56 -12.99
CA LEU A 223 -0.92 -15.20 -14.33
C LEU A 223 0.17 -14.11 -14.31
N LEU A 224 0.00 -13.11 -13.45
CA LEU A 224 0.86 -11.94 -13.31
C LEU A 224 1.58 -11.95 -11.96
N LEU A 225 2.14 -13.10 -11.58
CA LEU A 225 2.75 -13.31 -10.26
C LEU A 225 3.80 -12.23 -9.89
N PRO A 226 4.73 -11.82 -10.77
CA PRO A 226 5.67 -10.74 -10.44
C PRO A 226 4.95 -9.41 -10.14
N SER A 227 3.98 -9.03 -10.97
CA SER A 227 3.18 -7.82 -10.74
C SER A 227 2.39 -7.90 -9.45
N PHE A 228 1.80 -9.05 -9.14
CA PHE A 228 1.04 -9.26 -7.91
C PHE A 228 1.92 -9.09 -6.66
N ILE A 229 3.10 -9.71 -6.63
CA ILE A 229 4.02 -9.59 -5.50
C ILE A 229 4.49 -8.14 -5.33
N ILE A 230 4.86 -7.47 -6.42
CA ILE A 230 5.32 -6.07 -6.37
C ILE A 230 4.18 -5.14 -5.94
N PHE A 231 2.98 -5.35 -6.46
CA PHE A 231 1.77 -4.61 -6.06
C PHE A 231 1.48 -4.80 -4.57
N PHE A 232 1.50 -6.04 -4.09
CA PHE A 232 1.21 -6.35 -2.69
C PHE A 232 2.25 -5.73 -1.75
N ILE A 233 3.55 -5.87 -2.04
CA ILE A 233 4.60 -5.24 -1.23
C ILE A 233 4.45 -3.71 -1.24
N SER A 234 4.17 -3.12 -2.38
CA SER A 234 3.97 -1.67 -2.50
C SER A 234 2.75 -1.20 -1.71
N THR A 235 1.70 -2.00 -1.70
CA THR A 235 0.50 -1.75 -0.91
C THR A 235 0.78 -1.78 0.60
N VAL A 236 1.60 -2.73 1.07
CA VAL A 236 2.05 -2.74 2.48
C VAL A 236 2.83 -1.47 2.80
N GLY A 237 3.71 -1.03 1.90
CA GLY A 237 4.46 0.22 2.02
C GLY A 237 3.58 1.48 2.06
N GLU A 238 2.51 1.52 1.28
CA GLU A 238 1.56 2.64 1.20
C GLU A 238 0.77 2.81 2.51
N THR A 239 0.37 1.70 3.12
CA THR A 239 -0.42 1.73 4.37
C THR A 239 0.40 2.06 5.63
N ASN A 240 1.71 2.32 5.49
CA ASN A 240 2.63 2.64 6.59
C ASN A 240 2.60 1.64 7.77
N ARG A 241 2.35 0.36 7.49
CA ARG A 241 2.28 -0.68 8.53
C ARG A 241 3.59 -1.44 8.69
N ALA A 242 3.86 -1.88 9.92
CA ALA A 242 4.99 -2.74 10.25
C ALA A 242 4.98 -3.98 9.33
N PRO A 243 6.11 -4.31 8.67
CA PRO A 243 7.49 -3.87 8.93
C PRO A 243 7.93 -2.53 8.29
N PHE A 244 7.05 -1.82 7.58
CA PHE A 244 7.32 -0.60 6.83
C PHE A 244 6.70 0.67 7.47
N ASP A 245 6.56 0.69 8.79
CA ASP A 245 6.03 1.78 9.62
C ASP A 245 7.06 2.90 9.91
N LEU A 246 7.90 3.22 8.93
CA LEU A 246 8.96 4.23 9.04
C LEU A 246 8.46 5.65 9.42
N PRO A 247 7.23 6.06 9.07
CA PRO A 247 6.67 7.35 9.49
C PRO A 247 6.26 7.41 10.96
N GLU A 248 5.69 6.33 11.49
CA GLU A 248 5.14 6.28 12.85
C GLU A 248 6.20 5.81 13.87
N ALA A 249 7.25 5.13 13.39
CA ALA A 249 8.34 4.50 14.13
C ALA A 249 8.53 5.01 15.56
N GLU A 250 7.79 4.40 16.51
CA GLU A 250 7.71 4.88 17.89
C GLU A 250 9.08 4.95 18.59
N SER A 251 9.98 4.07 18.17
CA SER A 251 11.34 3.98 18.69
C SER A 251 12.29 5.06 18.16
N GLU A 252 11.95 5.72 17.05
CA GLU A 252 12.77 6.78 16.42
C GLU A 252 12.09 8.16 16.48
N LEU A 253 10.81 8.23 16.10
CA LEU A 253 10.06 9.46 15.87
C LEU A 253 8.79 9.57 16.74
N VAL A 254 8.65 8.73 17.76
CA VAL A 254 7.55 8.68 18.75
C VAL A 254 6.18 8.33 18.13
N ALA A 255 5.64 9.20 17.27
CA ALA A 255 4.44 8.95 16.48
C ALA A 255 4.51 9.62 15.10
N GLY A 256 5.62 10.30 14.76
CA GLY A 256 5.76 11.00 13.48
C GLY A 256 4.78 12.16 13.34
N TYR A 257 3.99 12.14 12.27
CA TYR A 257 3.09 13.23 11.88
C TYR A 257 1.88 13.39 12.82
N MET A 258 1.52 12.37 13.62
CA MET A 258 0.38 12.41 14.54
C MET A 258 0.72 12.90 15.96
N THR A 259 2.00 13.19 16.25
CA THR A 259 2.50 13.48 17.62
C THR A 259 1.78 14.64 18.32
N GLU A 260 1.43 15.69 17.58
CA GLU A 260 0.77 16.89 18.13
C GLU A 260 -0.77 16.81 18.10
N TYR A 261 -1.34 15.76 17.53
CA TYR A 261 -2.78 15.60 17.40
C TYR A 261 -3.37 14.90 18.63
N SER A 262 -4.46 15.45 19.14
CA SER A 262 -5.26 14.86 20.23
C SER A 262 -6.67 14.53 19.75
N SER A 263 -7.42 13.79 20.59
CA SER A 263 -8.87 13.60 20.46
C SER A 263 -9.28 13.06 19.07
N LEU A 264 -10.33 13.65 18.48
CA LEU A 264 -10.90 13.25 17.20
C LEU A 264 -9.93 13.44 16.02
N LYS A 265 -9.08 14.46 16.01
CA LYS A 265 -8.15 14.69 14.89
C LYS A 265 -7.11 13.57 14.78
N PHE A 266 -6.60 13.11 15.93
CA PHE A 266 -5.77 11.91 15.99
C PHE A 266 -6.54 10.67 15.52
N ALA A 267 -7.77 10.51 15.99
CA ALA A 267 -8.62 9.39 15.59
C ALA A 267 -8.92 9.37 14.09
N LEU A 268 -9.05 10.54 13.43
CA LEU A 268 -9.25 10.65 11.98
C LEU A 268 -8.03 10.18 11.19
N PHE A 269 -6.81 10.50 11.63
CA PHE A 269 -5.61 9.94 10.98
C PHE A 269 -5.56 8.42 11.10
N MET A 270 -5.75 7.89 12.32
CA MET A 270 -5.80 6.43 12.52
C MET A 270 -6.92 5.77 11.72
N LEU A 271 -8.10 6.39 11.67
CA LEU A 271 -9.22 5.94 10.84
C LEU A 271 -8.81 5.87 9.37
N SER A 272 -8.18 6.92 8.84
CA SER A 272 -7.75 6.95 7.44
C SER A 272 -6.75 5.85 7.10
N GLU A 273 -5.80 5.53 7.99
CA GLU A 273 -4.83 4.45 7.76
C GLU A 273 -5.51 3.07 7.73
N TYR A 274 -6.44 2.81 8.65
CA TYR A 274 -7.19 1.55 8.67
C TYR A 274 -8.15 1.43 7.49
N VAL A 275 -8.84 2.51 7.10
CA VAL A 275 -9.67 2.54 5.91
C VAL A 275 -8.80 2.31 4.66
N ALA A 276 -7.63 2.93 4.57
CA ALA A 276 -6.68 2.69 3.49
C ALA A 276 -6.24 1.22 3.43
N MET A 277 -5.92 0.60 4.57
CA MET A 277 -5.57 -0.83 4.62
C MET A 277 -6.68 -1.73 4.07
N VAL A 278 -7.93 -1.49 4.48
CA VAL A 278 -9.09 -2.24 4.00
C VAL A 278 -9.32 -1.98 2.52
N THR A 279 -9.23 -0.71 2.09
CA THR A 279 -9.41 -0.29 0.70
C THR A 279 -8.37 -0.94 -0.20
N MET A 280 -7.11 -0.91 0.19
CA MET A 280 -6.05 -1.48 -0.64
C MET A 280 -6.11 -3.02 -0.67
N SER A 281 -6.57 -3.65 0.40
CA SER A 281 -6.90 -5.09 0.40
C SER A 281 -8.06 -5.39 -0.56
N ALA A 282 -9.06 -4.51 -0.61
CA ALA A 282 -10.20 -4.60 -1.52
C ALA A 282 -9.79 -4.38 -2.99
N VAL A 283 -8.89 -3.43 -3.25
CA VAL A 283 -8.29 -3.18 -4.58
C VAL A 283 -7.42 -4.37 -5.01
N THR A 284 -6.57 -4.90 -4.13
CA THR A 284 -5.78 -6.13 -4.41
C THR A 284 -6.69 -7.28 -4.79
N THR A 285 -7.80 -7.45 -4.06
CA THR A 285 -8.80 -8.50 -4.34
C THR A 285 -9.45 -8.29 -5.71
N THR A 286 -9.79 -7.06 -6.04
CA THR A 286 -10.43 -6.68 -7.30
C THR A 286 -9.50 -6.85 -8.50
N LEU A 287 -8.24 -6.44 -8.39
CA LEU A 287 -7.29 -6.45 -9.51
C LEU A 287 -6.67 -7.83 -9.74
N PHE A 288 -6.40 -8.61 -8.68
CA PHE A 288 -5.61 -9.84 -8.80
C PHE A 288 -6.33 -11.12 -8.40
N LEU A 289 -7.31 -11.06 -7.49
CA LEU A 289 -7.95 -12.25 -6.90
C LEU A 289 -9.37 -12.51 -7.42
N GLY A 290 -9.75 -11.95 -8.57
CA GLY A 290 -11.07 -12.23 -9.18
C GLY A 290 -12.23 -11.49 -8.51
N GLY A 291 -11.99 -10.43 -7.73
CA GLY A 291 -13.03 -9.63 -7.08
C GLY A 291 -13.98 -10.47 -6.22
N TRP A 292 -15.28 -10.28 -6.44
CA TRP A 292 -16.36 -10.97 -5.72
C TRP A 292 -16.62 -12.42 -6.15
N ARG A 293 -15.96 -12.89 -7.22
CA ARG A 293 -16.17 -14.26 -7.72
C ARG A 293 -15.69 -15.30 -6.69
N ALA A 294 -16.37 -16.43 -6.60
CA ALA A 294 -16.01 -17.49 -5.66
C ALA A 294 -14.56 -17.98 -5.88
N PRO A 295 -13.84 -18.37 -4.81
CA PRO A 295 -12.55 -19.01 -4.95
C PRO A 295 -12.67 -20.45 -5.42
N TRP A 296 -11.67 -20.93 -6.16
CA TRP A 296 -11.54 -22.35 -6.52
C TRP A 296 -11.40 -23.20 -5.25
N PRO A 297 -12.10 -24.34 -5.08
CA PRO A 297 -12.95 -25.09 -6.03
C PRO A 297 -14.46 -24.78 -5.94
N ILE A 298 -14.88 -23.84 -5.09
CA ILE A 298 -16.31 -23.53 -4.83
C ILE A 298 -17.00 -22.94 -6.07
N THR A 299 -16.21 -22.43 -7.02
CA THR A 299 -16.65 -22.02 -8.37
C THR A 299 -17.36 -23.13 -9.16
N LEU A 300 -17.14 -24.41 -8.83
CA LEU A 300 -17.82 -25.54 -9.45
C LEU A 300 -19.30 -25.65 -9.07
N TRP A 301 -19.71 -24.98 -7.99
CA TRP A 301 -21.11 -24.92 -7.59
C TRP A 301 -21.82 -23.79 -8.35
N GLU A 302 -22.79 -24.14 -9.20
CA GLU A 302 -23.55 -23.19 -10.04
C GLU A 302 -24.20 -22.05 -9.24
N GLY A 303 -24.52 -22.27 -7.96
CA GLY A 303 -25.10 -21.27 -7.08
C GLY A 303 -24.10 -20.33 -6.39
N ALA A 304 -22.79 -20.64 -6.39
CA ALA A 304 -21.80 -19.94 -5.58
C ALA A 304 -21.61 -18.45 -5.94
N ASN A 305 -21.86 -18.12 -7.20
CA ASN A 305 -21.80 -16.75 -7.70
C ASN A 305 -23.17 -16.07 -7.79
N SER A 306 -24.26 -16.70 -7.35
CA SER A 306 -25.62 -16.17 -7.50
C SER A 306 -26.07 -15.32 -6.31
N GLY A 307 -26.86 -14.28 -6.58
CA GLY A 307 -27.47 -13.43 -5.55
C GLY A 307 -26.44 -12.67 -4.69
N TRP A 308 -26.59 -12.77 -3.37
CA TRP A 308 -25.75 -12.07 -2.39
C TRP A 308 -24.50 -12.84 -1.94
N TRP A 309 -24.35 -14.11 -2.33
CA TRP A 309 -23.18 -14.95 -1.98
C TRP A 309 -21.82 -14.36 -2.39
N PRO A 310 -21.67 -13.75 -3.58
CA PRO A 310 -20.48 -13.00 -3.98
C PRO A 310 -19.90 -12.03 -2.95
N MET A 311 -20.75 -11.36 -2.19
CA MET A 311 -20.34 -10.40 -1.18
C MET A 311 -19.54 -11.10 -0.06
N LEU A 312 -19.95 -12.32 0.32
CA LEU A 312 -19.24 -13.12 1.32
C LEU A 312 -17.84 -13.51 0.83
N TRP A 313 -17.70 -13.90 -0.44
CA TRP A 313 -16.39 -14.22 -1.02
C TRP A 313 -15.49 -12.99 -1.08
N PHE A 314 -16.05 -11.84 -1.46
CA PHE A 314 -15.33 -10.58 -1.49
C PHE A 314 -14.78 -10.22 -0.09
N PHE A 315 -15.65 -10.12 0.91
CA PHE A 315 -15.23 -9.81 2.28
C PHE A 315 -14.31 -10.89 2.87
N GLY A 316 -14.52 -12.16 2.53
CA GLY A 316 -13.64 -13.25 2.94
C GLY A 316 -12.21 -13.07 2.44
N LYS A 317 -12.03 -12.71 1.16
CA LYS A 317 -10.72 -12.41 0.58
C LYS A 317 -10.09 -11.14 1.18
N VAL A 318 -10.89 -10.09 1.38
CA VAL A 318 -10.42 -8.86 2.03
C VAL A 318 -9.94 -9.14 3.45
N ILE A 319 -10.70 -9.90 4.25
CA ILE A 319 -10.30 -10.30 5.61
C ILE A 319 -9.05 -11.18 5.57
N ALA A 320 -8.92 -12.08 4.60
CA ALA A 320 -7.73 -12.90 4.44
C ALA A 320 -6.49 -12.03 4.14
N LEU A 321 -6.60 -11.02 3.28
CA LEU A 321 -5.51 -10.08 3.03
C LEU A 321 -5.18 -9.23 4.25
N VAL A 322 -6.19 -8.69 4.94
CA VAL A 322 -6.00 -7.97 6.22
C VAL A 322 -5.31 -8.87 7.27
N PHE A 323 -5.65 -10.16 7.31
CA PHE A 323 -4.92 -11.13 8.13
C PHE A 323 -3.45 -11.24 7.73
N VAL A 324 -3.11 -11.24 6.44
CA VAL A 324 -1.71 -11.20 5.99
C VAL A 324 -1.02 -9.91 6.46
N PHE A 325 -1.66 -8.74 6.39
CA PHE A 325 -1.09 -7.50 6.95
C PHE A 325 -0.73 -7.64 8.44
N VAL A 326 -1.67 -8.15 9.23
CA VAL A 326 -1.45 -8.37 10.67
C VAL A 326 -0.38 -9.43 10.91
N TRP A 327 -0.32 -10.46 10.07
CA TRP A 327 0.68 -11.51 10.16
C TRP A 327 2.10 -11.01 9.85
N LEU A 328 2.25 -10.16 8.83
CA LEU A 328 3.53 -9.51 8.52
C LEU A 328 4.00 -8.65 9.71
N ARG A 329 3.10 -7.89 10.33
CA ARG A 329 3.40 -7.13 11.55
C ARG A 329 3.88 -8.01 12.70
N GLY A 330 3.27 -9.17 12.89
CA GLY A 330 3.61 -10.09 13.98
C GLY A 330 4.90 -10.88 13.77
N THR A 331 5.41 -10.97 12.54
CA THR A 331 6.52 -11.87 12.17
C THR A 331 7.80 -11.16 11.73
N LEU A 332 7.70 -10.01 11.08
CA LEU A 332 8.85 -9.35 10.46
C LEU A 332 9.39 -8.21 11.33
N PRO A 333 10.73 -8.07 11.45
CA PRO A 333 11.34 -6.91 12.07
C PRO A 333 11.19 -5.67 11.18
N ARG A 334 11.20 -4.48 11.78
CA ARG A 334 11.22 -3.21 11.07
C ARG A 334 12.45 -3.10 10.17
N LEU A 335 12.27 -2.65 8.93
CA LEU A 335 13.39 -2.31 8.05
C LEU A 335 13.83 -0.87 8.26
N ARG A 336 15.12 -0.59 8.03
CA ARG A 336 15.63 0.79 8.02
C ARG A 336 15.18 1.51 6.75
N TYR A 337 14.92 2.82 6.86
CA TYR A 337 14.50 3.69 5.75
C TYR A 337 15.37 3.51 4.50
N ASP A 338 16.70 3.58 4.64
CA ASP A 338 17.63 3.46 3.49
C ASP A 338 17.55 2.10 2.78
N GLN A 339 17.31 1.03 3.53
CA GLN A 339 17.21 -0.32 2.97
C GLN A 339 15.89 -0.49 2.21
N PHE A 340 14.81 0.05 2.77
CA PHE A 340 13.50 0.03 2.14
C PHE A 340 13.51 0.81 0.83
N MET A 341 13.98 2.07 0.86
CA MET A 341 14.09 2.89 -0.35
C MET A 341 14.98 2.25 -1.42
N ARG A 342 16.10 1.62 -1.02
CA ARG A 342 16.96 0.88 -1.96
C ARG A 342 16.25 -0.33 -2.57
N PHE A 343 15.42 -1.01 -1.80
CA PHE A 343 14.65 -2.17 -2.28
C PHE A 343 13.60 -1.75 -3.31
N GLY A 344 12.82 -0.70 -3.05
CA GLY A 344 11.88 -0.15 -4.02
C GLY A 344 12.55 0.26 -5.33
N TRP A 345 13.60 1.09 -5.24
CA TRP A 345 14.24 1.68 -6.42
C TRP A 345 15.16 0.75 -7.20
N LYS A 346 15.90 -0.14 -6.53
CA LYS A 346 16.90 -0.99 -7.21
C LYS A 346 16.40 -2.41 -7.51
N VAL A 347 15.31 -2.84 -6.88
CA VAL A 347 14.79 -4.21 -7.03
C VAL A 347 13.38 -4.20 -7.62
N LEU A 348 12.41 -3.56 -6.95
CA LEU A 348 11.01 -3.63 -7.38
C LEU A 348 10.78 -2.94 -8.73
N LEU A 349 11.23 -1.68 -8.90
CA LEU A 349 11.01 -0.93 -10.14
C LEU A 349 11.62 -1.62 -11.38
N PRO A 350 12.91 -2.03 -11.39
CA PRO A 350 13.50 -2.66 -12.57
C PRO A 350 12.85 -4.00 -12.92
N ILE A 351 12.53 -4.84 -11.92
CA ILE A 351 11.88 -6.13 -12.15
C ILE A 351 10.50 -5.91 -12.78
N ASN A 352 9.74 -4.93 -12.29
CA ASN A 352 8.41 -4.64 -12.82
C ASN A 352 8.46 -4.14 -14.26
N LEU A 353 9.38 -3.22 -14.57
CA LEU A 353 9.61 -2.72 -15.92
C LEU A 353 9.95 -3.85 -16.90
N VAL A 354 10.88 -4.72 -16.53
CA VAL A 354 11.24 -5.89 -17.35
C VAL A 354 10.03 -6.78 -17.56
N TRP A 355 9.25 -7.06 -16.52
CA TRP A 355 8.06 -7.90 -16.61
C TRP A 355 6.98 -7.33 -17.53
N ILE A 356 6.72 -6.02 -17.47
CA ILE A 356 5.76 -5.35 -18.36
C ILE A 356 6.22 -5.42 -19.81
N LEU A 357 7.52 -5.21 -20.08
CA LEU A 357 8.09 -5.33 -21.42
C LEU A 357 7.97 -6.76 -21.96
N VAL A 358 8.19 -7.77 -21.11
CA VAL A 358 7.97 -9.18 -21.46
C VAL A 358 6.51 -9.41 -21.82
N LEU A 359 5.59 -8.99 -20.96
CA LEU A 359 4.15 -9.17 -21.18
C LEU A 359 3.70 -8.48 -22.48
N ALA A 360 4.21 -7.27 -22.75
CA ALA A 360 3.96 -6.53 -23.99
C ALA A 360 4.48 -7.28 -25.21
N GLY A 361 5.70 -7.82 -25.14
CA GLY A 361 6.27 -8.65 -26.19
C GLY A 361 5.42 -9.90 -26.46
N LEU A 362 5.02 -10.61 -25.39
CA LEU A 362 4.20 -11.82 -25.50
C LEU A 362 2.85 -11.55 -26.19
N ARG A 363 2.17 -10.45 -25.83
CA ARG A 363 0.90 -10.06 -26.47
C ARG A 363 1.04 -9.63 -27.92
N SER A 364 2.13 -8.94 -28.28
CA SER A 364 2.38 -8.55 -29.68
C SER A 364 2.49 -9.76 -30.62
N ILE A 365 2.97 -10.89 -30.09
CA ILE A 365 3.23 -12.13 -30.83
C ILE A 365 2.00 -13.06 -30.83
N GLU A 366 0.91 -12.69 -30.15
CA GLU A 366 -0.34 -13.47 -30.05
C GLU A 366 -1.09 -13.61 -31.39
N GLY A 367 -0.66 -12.92 -32.45
CA GLY A 367 -1.16 -13.11 -33.82
C GLY A 367 -0.36 -14.12 -34.65
N TRP A 368 0.82 -14.56 -34.21
CA TRP A 368 1.77 -15.32 -35.05
C TRP A 368 1.40 -16.82 -35.14
N GLN A 369 2.04 -17.59 -36.01
CA GLN A 369 1.83 -19.04 -36.04
C GLN A 369 2.40 -19.70 -34.77
N THR A 370 1.74 -20.71 -34.18
CA THR A 370 2.10 -21.30 -32.87
C THR A 370 3.57 -21.66 -32.73
N ARG A 371 4.21 -22.13 -33.81
CA ARG A 371 5.64 -22.47 -33.85
C ARG A 371 6.55 -21.23 -33.70
N ASP A 372 6.20 -20.13 -34.37
CA ASP A 372 6.96 -18.89 -34.32
C ASP A 372 6.76 -18.16 -32.98
N ARG A 373 5.58 -18.33 -32.34
CA ARG A 373 5.36 -17.89 -30.96
C ARG A 373 6.27 -18.63 -29.99
N LEU A 374 6.31 -19.96 -30.06
CA LEU A 374 7.16 -20.77 -29.18
C LEU A 374 8.65 -20.44 -29.36
N LEU A 375 9.09 -20.20 -30.59
CA LEU A 375 10.48 -19.80 -30.86
C LEU A 375 10.78 -18.38 -30.34
N ALA A 376 9.92 -17.40 -30.59
CA ALA A 376 10.13 -16.03 -30.13
C ALA A 376 10.08 -15.91 -28.59
N THR A 377 9.16 -16.65 -27.96
CA THR A 377 9.08 -16.73 -26.48
C THR A 377 10.28 -17.45 -25.88
N ALA A 378 10.76 -18.54 -26.48
CA ALA A 378 11.95 -19.26 -26.03
C ALA A 378 13.24 -18.43 -26.20
N VAL A 379 13.39 -17.70 -27.31
CA VAL A 379 14.52 -16.78 -27.54
C VAL A 379 14.46 -15.61 -26.56
N GLY A 380 13.29 -15.00 -26.36
CA GLY A 380 13.10 -13.91 -25.39
C GLY A 380 13.40 -14.36 -23.95
N ALA A 381 12.90 -15.53 -23.55
CA ALA A 381 13.22 -16.13 -22.26
C ALA A 381 14.72 -16.46 -22.13
N GLY A 382 15.36 -16.95 -23.19
CA GLY A 382 16.80 -17.21 -23.24
C GLY A 382 17.64 -15.94 -23.09
N VAL A 383 17.25 -14.85 -23.75
CA VAL A 383 17.90 -13.53 -23.63
C VAL A 383 17.73 -12.95 -22.23
N LEU A 384 16.55 -13.09 -21.62
CA LEU A 384 16.32 -12.69 -20.24
C LEU A 384 17.12 -13.51 -19.25
N LEU A 385 17.18 -14.83 -19.45
CA LEU A 385 17.95 -15.72 -18.60
C LEU A 385 19.45 -15.39 -18.73
N LEU A 386 19.95 -15.15 -19.94
CA LEU A 386 21.30 -14.63 -20.17
C LEU A 386 21.52 -13.26 -19.52
N ALA A 387 20.58 -12.32 -19.63
CA ALA A 387 20.68 -11.00 -19.02
C ALA A 387 20.69 -11.08 -17.49
N THR A 388 19.96 -12.02 -16.88
CA THR A 388 19.99 -12.26 -15.42
C THR A 388 21.27 -12.97 -14.96
N LEU A 389 21.81 -13.89 -15.76
CA LEU A 389 23.10 -14.55 -15.50
C LEU A 389 24.29 -13.60 -15.67
N LEU A 390 24.21 -12.70 -16.65
CA LEU A 390 25.21 -11.67 -16.94
C LEU A 390 24.96 -10.39 -16.14
N TRP A 391 23.86 -10.31 -15.40
CA TRP A 391 23.58 -9.16 -14.54
C TRP A 391 24.73 -9.06 -13.53
N PRO A 392 25.47 -7.94 -13.47
CA PRO A 392 26.60 -7.80 -12.58
C PRO A 392 26.09 -7.83 -11.15
N SER A 393 25.99 -9.02 -10.58
CA SER A 393 25.87 -9.24 -9.16
C SER A 393 27.22 -8.81 -8.60
N ARG A 394 27.36 -7.50 -8.36
CA ARG A 394 28.45 -6.94 -7.57
C ARG A 394 28.31 -7.59 -6.20
N LYS A 395 28.92 -8.77 -6.04
CA LYS A 395 29.16 -9.36 -4.73
C LYS A 395 29.83 -8.25 -3.93
N PRO A 396 29.26 -7.84 -2.77
CA PRO A 396 29.94 -6.86 -1.92
C PRO A 396 31.35 -7.38 -1.71
N LYS A 397 32.36 -6.52 -1.97
CA LYS A 397 33.77 -6.91 -1.82
C LYS A 397 33.91 -7.62 -0.46
N PRO A 398 34.41 -8.87 -0.42
CA PRO A 398 34.62 -9.55 0.85
C PRO A 398 35.45 -8.62 1.73
N LYS A 399 35.01 -8.38 2.96
CA LYS A 399 35.85 -7.65 3.92
C LYS A 399 37.16 -8.45 3.99
N PRO A 400 38.34 -7.80 3.81
CA PRO A 400 39.61 -8.52 3.87
C PRO A 400 39.70 -9.30 5.17
N SER A 401 40.28 -10.49 5.11
CA SER A 401 40.44 -11.36 6.29
C SER A 401 41.17 -10.62 7.42
N LEU A 402 40.96 -11.00 8.68
CA LEU A 402 41.68 -10.38 9.81
C LEU A 402 43.21 -10.47 9.64
N GLN A 403 43.71 -11.54 9.00
CA GLN A 403 45.10 -11.67 8.59
C GLN A 403 45.49 -10.66 7.50
N GLU A 404 44.71 -10.47 6.44
CA GLU A 404 45.01 -9.44 5.43
C GLU A 404 44.96 -8.03 6.01
N GLN A 405 44.01 -7.75 6.90
CA GLN A 405 43.94 -6.49 7.64
C GLN A 405 45.09 -6.29 8.63
N ALA A 406 45.76 -7.36 9.06
CA ALA A 406 46.94 -7.32 9.91
C ALA A 406 48.22 -7.16 9.09
N ASN A 407 48.31 -7.85 7.94
CA ASN A 407 49.44 -7.80 7.03
C ASN A 407 49.50 -6.50 6.21
N SER A 408 48.35 -5.85 5.97
CA SER A 408 48.28 -4.53 5.36
C SER A 408 48.66 -3.39 6.32
N ARG A 409 49.04 -3.70 7.57
CA ARG A 409 49.44 -2.69 8.56
C ARG A 409 50.93 -2.38 8.42
N PRO A 410 51.33 -1.10 8.53
CA PRO A 410 52.74 -0.75 8.70
C PRO A 410 53.32 -1.46 9.93
N HIS A 411 54.50 -2.06 9.78
CA HIS A 411 55.18 -2.80 10.85
C HIS A 411 55.38 -1.90 12.09
N GLY A 412 54.85 -2.32 13.24
CA GLY A 412 54.98 -1.63 14.54
C GLY A 412 53.73 -0.94 15.10
N SER A 413 52.56 -1.08 14.45
CA SER A 413 51.30 -0.46 14.94
C SER A 413 50.54 -1.35 15.94
N PHE A 414 50.23 -0.79 17.12
CA PHE A 414 49.35 -1.38 18.15
C PHE A 414 47.91 -1.51 17.61
N PRO A 415 47.05 -2.43 18.12
CA PRO A 415 45.67 -2.58 17.65
C PRO A 415 44.82 -1.34 17.98
N LEU A 416 44.82 -0.36 17.08
CA LEU A 416 43.83 0.70 17.01
C LEU A 416 42.78 0.32 15.95
N PRO A 417 41.49 0.65 16.18
CA PRO A 417 40.44 0.45 15.18
C PRO A 417 40.81 1.15 13.87
N PRO A 418 40.35 0.64 12.71
CA PRO A 418 40.78 1.11 11.39
C PRO A 418 40.58 2.62 11.26
N MET A 419 41.63 3.32 10.80
CA MET A 419 41.68 4.78 10.58
C MET A 419 40.68 5.31 9.53
N ASP A 420 39.87 4.44 8.93
CA ASP A 420 38.86 4.80 7.91
C ASP A 420 37.46 5.06 8.50
N LEU A 421 37.39 5.29 9.81
CA LEU A 421 36.27 6.04 10.37
C LEU A 421 36.44 7.51 9.93
N GLN A 422 35.84 7.86 8.80
CA GLN A 422 35.44 9.25 8.57
C GLN A 422 34.44 9.63 9.66
N VAL A 423 34.95 10.07 10.80
CA VAL A 423 34.14 10.71 11.84
C VAL A 423 33.57 11.96 11.16
N PRO A 424 32.25 12.07 10.93
CA PRO A 424 31.70 13.33 10.46
C PRO A 424 32.13 14.40 11.46
N PRO A 425 32.72 15.53 11.00
CA PRO A 425 33.32 16.50 11.90
C PRO A 425 32.29 16.90 12.95
N SER A 426 32.66 16.73 14.23
CA SER A 426 31.76 17.07 15.32
C SER A 426 31.32 18.54 15.17
N PRO A 427 30.06 18.89 15.48
CA PRO A 427 29.62 20.28 15.44
C PRO A 427 30.47 21.21 16.31
N ARG A 428 31.10 20.66 17.36
CA ARG A 428 32.06 21.37 18.21
C ARG A 428 33.37 21.72 17.49
N THR A 429 33.87 20.87 16.59
CA THR A 429 35.10 21.14 15.83
C THR A 429 34.90 22.27 14.81
N LYS A 430 33.73 22.37 14.18
CA LYS A 430 33.41 23.51 13.29
C LYS A 430 33.38 24.85 14.03
N ARG A 431 32.88 24.88 15.27
CA ARG A 431 32.88 26.09 16.12
C ARG A 431 34.29 26.57 16.46
N VAL A 432 35.20 25.65 16.80
CA VAL A 432 36.59 26.00 17.17
C VAL A 432 37.40 26.49 15.96
N VAL A 433 37.10 26.03 14.75
CA VAL A 433 37.76 26.52 13.52
C VAL A 433 37.22 27.88 13.10
N ALA A 434 35.91 28.12 13.23
CA ALA A 434 35.31 29.44 12.97
C ALA A 434 35.79 30.52 13.97
N GLU A 435 36.15 30.13 15.18
CA GLU A 435 36.68 31.03 16.23
C GLU A 435 38.18 31.35 16.05
N ARG A 436 38.86 30.67 15.11
CA ARG A 436 40.31 30.79 14.86
C ARG A 436 40.68 31.46 13.54
N GLU A 437 39.72 31.99 12.78
CA GLU A 437 40.07 32.96 11.74
C GLU A 437 40.37 34.31 12.41
N PRO A 438 41.63 34.80 12.37
CA PRO A 438 41.89 36.17 12.78
C PRO A 438 41.18 37.09 11.79
N ALA A 439 40.27 37.93 12.30
CA ALA A 439 39.73 39.03 11.54
C ALA A 439 40.89 39.88 11.01
N ASN A 440 41.17 39.77 9.71
CA ASN A 440 42.07 40.69 9.04
C ASN A 440 41.44 42.08 9.13
N VAL A 441 41.92 42.86 10.09
CA VAL A 441 41.69 44.31 10.17
C VAL A 441 42.45 44.92 9.00
N ALA A 442 41.75 45.11 7.88
CA ALA A 442 42.19 46.05 6.86
C ALA A 442 42.06 47.45 7.45
N ALA A 443 43.20 48.08 7.73
CA ALA A 443 43.30 49.49 8.04
C ALA A 443 42.77 50.30 6.85
N GLY A 444 41.60 50.90 7.01
CA GLY A 444 41.04 51.92 6.13
C GLY A 444 40.72 53.14 6.97
N SER A 445 41.54 54.16 6.82
CA SER A 445 41.30 55.52 7.30
C SER A 445 39.96 56.05 6.78
N ASP A 446 39.06 56.49 7.65
CA ASP A 446 38.57 57.86 7.53
C ASP A 446 37.84 58.36 8.77
N SER A 447 38.11 59.64 9.02
CA SER A 447 37.65 60.51 10.08
C SER A 447 36.27 61.14 9.82
N ARG A 448 35.67 61.66 10.90
CA ARG A 448 34.57 62.67 11.05
C ARG A 448 33.21 62.09 11.48
N GLU A 449 32.74 62.39 12.71
CA GLU A 449 31.94 63.60 13.07
C GLU A 449 30.70 63.68 12.14
N VAL A 450 29.46 63.42 12.57
CA VAL A 450 28.62 64.02 13.64
C VAL A 450 27.50 63.04 14.00
#